data_AF-Q8P5N8-F1
#
_entry.id   AF-Q8P5N8-F1
#
_cell.length_a   1.000
_cell.length_b   1.000
_cell.length_c   1.000
_cell.angle_alpha   90.00
_cell.angle_beta   90.00
_cell.angle_gamma   90.00
#
_symmetry.space_group_name_H-M   'P 1'
#
loop_
_entity.id
_entity.type
_entity.pdbx_description
1 polymer ?
#
loop_
_entity_poly.entity_id
_entity_poly.type
_entity_poly.pdbx_seq_one_letter_code
_entity_poly.pdbx_strand_id
1 'polypeptide(L)'
;MKHLALLALPIFLISACARAEQGCPPGQIPAQSNGSITSCGPIPAGYNQEQPASSPRPLGKWIKTWGAIASDNEGGNLGVSTDNLKRKQAEKEAVKQCEGESRKKCKVVMSYENQCISVARPDGSGTITFTRGPSAENTSKDVLADCQKENSGSKCSIIYENCTKQIFKSF
;
A
#
# COMPACT_ATOMS: atom_id res chain seq x y z
N MET A 1 -9.20 -87.93 -3.72
CA MET A 1 -7.80 -88.02 -3.29
C MET A 1 -6.92 -87.37 -4.36
N LYS A 2 -6.11 -86.40 -3.93
CA LYS A 2 -4.73 -86.13 -4.40
C LYS A 2 -4.61 -85.66 -5.86
N HIS A 3 -4.60 -84.35 -6.11
CA HIS A 3 -3.47 -83.40 -5.99
C HIS A 3 -2.44 -83.50 -7.12
N LEU A 4 -1.82 -82.34 -7.39
CA LEU A 4 -0.69 -82.06 -8.25
C LEU A 4 -1.03 -81.98 -9.75
N ALA A 5 -0.61 -80.97 -10.50
CA ALA A 5 0.34 -79.89 -10.22
C ALA A 5 0.42 -78.96 -11.44
N LEU A 6 0.97 -77.77 -11.19
CA LEU A 6 1.69 -76.92 -12.14
C LEU A 6 0.87 -76.29 -13.29
N LEU A 7 0.59 -74.99 -13.14
CA LEU A 7 1.25 -73.99 -13.98
C LEU A 7 1.25 -72.64 -13.25
N ALA A 8 2.43 -72.30 -12.73
CA ALA A 8 2.74 -71.02 -12.15
C ALA A 8 3.03 -69.99 -13.24
N LEU A 9 2.49 -68.77 -13.04
CA LEU A 9 2.98 -67.45 -13.49
C LEU A 9 3.14 -67.19 -15.02
N PRO A 10 3.02 -65.92 -15.50
CA PRO A 10 2.98 -64.69 -14.71
C PRO A 10 1.89 -63.69 -15.07
N ILE A 11 1.48 -62.95 -14.03
CA ILE A 11 1.04 -61.57 -14.12
C ILE A 11 2.12 -60.84 -14.93
N PHE A 12 1.88 -60.63 -16.22
CA PHE A 12 2.80 -59.88 -17.07
C PHE A 12 2.65 -58.41 -16.69
N LEU A 13 3.51 -58.02 -15.75
CA LEU A 13 3.93 -56.67 -15.45
C LEU A 13 4.40 -56.00 -16.75
N ILE A 14 3.47 -55.46 -17.53
CA ILE A 14 3.80 -54.41 -18.51
C ILE A 14 3.83 -53.09 -17.73
N SER A 15 4.74 -53.00 -16.77
CA SER A 15 5.26 -51.70 -16.37
C SER A 15 6.21 -51.30 -17.48
N ALA A 16 5.65 -50.86 -18.61
CA ALA A 16 6.43 -50.15 -19.60
C ALA A 16 7.11 -49.01 -18.86
N CYS A 17 8.43 -48.94 -18.96
CA CYS A 17 9.17 -47.77 -18.58
C CYS A 17 8.56 -46.59 -19.35
N ALA A 18 7.64 -45.87 -18.71
CA ALA A 18 7.24 -44.55 -19.13
C ALA A 18 8.47 -43.67 -18.88
N ARG A 19 9.39 -43.72 -19.84
CA ARG A 19 10.48 -42.76 -19.97
C ARG A 19 9.81 -41.45 -20.35
N ALA A 20 9.40 -40.69 -19.34
CA ALA A 20 9.00 -39.30 -19.48
C ALA A 20 10.27 -38.45 -19.72
N GLU A 21 11.02 -38.78 -20.78
CA GLU A 21 12.02 -37.88 -21.33
C GLU A 21 11.22 -36.84 -22.11
N GLN A 22 10.88 -35.77 -21.41
CA GLN A 22 10.41 -34.47 -21.90
C GLN A 22 10.22 -34.45 -23.42
N GLY A 23 8.97 -34.35 -23.90
CA GLY A 23 8.53 -34.60 -25.28
C GLY A 23 9.09 -33.70 -26.40
N CYS A 24 10.34 -33.25 -26.29
CA CYS A 24 11.08 -32.49 -27.28
C CYS A 24 12.48 -33.12 -27.51
N PRO A 25 13.04 -33.00 -28.74
CA PRO A 25 14.39 -33.46 -29.03
C PRO A 25 15.46 -32.80 -28.14
N PRO A 26 16.65 -33.41 -28.00
CA PRO A 26 17.78 -32.80 -27.28
C PRO A 26 18.04 -31.36 -27.77
N GLY A 27 18.11 -30.41 -26.82
CA GLY A 27 18.33 -28.98 -27.12
C GLY A 27 17.05 -28.14 -27.31
N GLN A 28 15.86 -28.72 -27.11
CA GLN A 28 14.58 -28.02 -27.16
C GLN A 28 13.77 -28.22 -25.88
N ILE A 29 12.88 -27.27 -25.60
CA ILE A 29 11.94 -27.31 -24.46
C ILE A 29 10.49 -27.22 -24.96
N PRO A 30 9.53 -27.83 -24.25
CA PRO A 30 8.12 -27.69 -24.58
C PRO A 30 7.69 -26.24 -24.41
N ALA A 31 7.04 -25.68 -25.43
CA ALA A 31 6.41 -24.38 -25.34
C ALA A 31 5.19 -24.49 -24.40
N GLN A 32 5.33 -23.96 -23.18
CA GLN A 32 4.24 -23.93 -22.22
C GLN A 32 3.25 -22.81 -22.58
N SER A 33 2.20 -23.15 -23.32
CA SER A 33 1.00 -22.33 -23.46
C SER A 33 -0.11 -23.01 -22.67
N ASN A 34 -0.56 -22.37 -21.59
CA ASN A 34 -1.72 -22.82 -20.80
C ASN A 34 -1.70 -24.31 -20.37
N GLY A 35 -0.51 -24.85 -20.05
CA GLY A 35 -0.35 -26.22 -19.54
C GLY A 35 -0.48 -27.34 -20.58
N SER A 36 -0.55 -27.04 -21.88
CA SER A 36 -0.48 -28.02 -22.96
C SER A 36 0.81 -27.88 -23.77
N ILE A 37 1.45 -29.00 -24.10
CA ILE A 37 2.64 -29.03 -24.96
C ILE A 37 2.16 -28.96 -26.42
N THR A 38 2.11 -27.76 -26.98
CA THR A 38 1.63 -27.57 -28.37
C THR A 38 2.76 -27.43 -29.38
N SER A 39 4.02 -27.24 -28.94
CA SER A 39 5.19 -27.11 -29.82
C SER A 39 6.50 -27.25 -29.02
N CYS A 40 7.61 -27.56 -29.70
CA CYS A 40 8.96 -27.52 -29.14
C CYS A 40 9.71 -26.28 -29.67
N GLY A 41 10.41 -25.58 -28.77
CA GLY A 41 11.18 -24.38 -29.10
C GLY A 41 12.63 -24.46 -28.64
N PRO A 42 13.54 -23.65 -29.21
CA PRO A 42 14.92 -23.57 -28.75
C PRO A 42 14.99 -23.07 -27.31
N ILE A 43 15.98 -23.57 -26.55
CA ILE A 43 16.24 -23.11 -25.18
C ILE A 43 16.67 -21.63 -25.24
N PRO A 44 15.90 -20.69 -24.66
CA PRO A 44 16.29 -19.29 -24.61
C PRO A 44 17.55 -19.10 -23.77
N ALA A 45 18.37 -18.10 -24.12
CA ALA A 45 19.54 -17.74 -23.33
C ALA A 45 19.11 -17.42 -21.88
N GLY A 46 19.71 -18.11 -20.91
CA GLY A 46 19.35 -17.97 -19.49
C GLY A 46 18.30 -18.95 -18.97
N TYR A 47 17.80 -19.91 -19.77
CA TYR A 47 16.80 -20.88 -19.30
C TYR A 47 17.25 -21.72 -18.09
N ASN A 48 18.53 -22.08 -18.03
CA ASN A 48 19.12 -22.80 -16.89
C ASN A 48 19.66 -21.86 -15.80
N GLN A 49 19.42 -20.55 -15.91
CA GLN A 49 19.72 -19.64 -14.81
C GLN A 49 18.58 -19.77 -13.80
N GLU A 50 18.88 -20.36 -12.65
CA GLU A 50 18.02 -20.28 -11.48
C GLU A 50 17.67 -18.81 -11.28
N GLN A 51 16.38 -18.47 -11.36
CA GLN A 51 15.95 -17.14 -10.96
C GLN A 51 16.43 -16.94 -9.51
N PRO A 52 17.15 -15.85 -9.22
CA PRO A 52 17.57 -15.58 -7.85
C PRO A 52 16.33 -15.61 -6.97
N ALA A 53 16.36 -16.46 -5.93
CA ALA A 53 15.25 -16.59 -5.00
C ALA A 53 14.84 -15.18 -4.54
N SER A 54 13.56 -14.83 -4.76
CA SER A 54 13.05 -13.54 -4.33
C SER A 54 13.35 -13.36 -2.85
N SER A 55 13.93 -12.21 -2.47
CA SER A 55 14.25 -11.95 -1.06
C SER A 55 13.01 -12.17 -0.18
N PRO A 56 13.16 -12.74 1.03
CA PRO A 56 12.04 -12.96 1.92
C PRO A 56 11.32 -11.63 2.17
N ARG A 57 10.07 -11.52 1.71
CA ARG A 57 9.23 -10.37 2.06
C ARG A 57 8.63 -10.63 3.43
N PRO A 58 8.66 -9.66 4.35
CA PRO A 58 8.00 -9.83 5.63
C PRO A 58 6.51 -10.13 5.39
N LEU A 59 6.03 -11.23 5.96
CA LEU A 59 4.63 -11.64 5.88
C LEU A 59 3.83 -10.71 6.80
N GLY A 60 2.93 -9.91 6.21
CA GLY A 60 2.17 -8.92 6.95
C GLY A 60 1.31 -8.04 6.06
N LYS A 61 0.63 -7.07 6.67
CA LYS A 61 -0.17 -6.05 5.99
C LYS A 61 0.16 -4.65 6.49
N TRP A 62 0.15 -3.69 5.58
CA TRP A 62 0.21 -2.27 5.92
C TRP A 62 -1.18 -1.76 6.31
N ILE A 63 -1.26 -1.18 7.50
CA ILE A 63 -2.48 -0.57 8.05
C ILE A 63 -2.33 0.94 7.89
N LYS A 64 -3.28 1.55 7.18
CA LYS A 64 -3.31 3.00 7.01
C LYS A 64 -3.65 3.68 8.33
N THR A 65 -3.03 4.84 8.53
CA THR A 65 -3.31 5.76 9.63
C THR A 65 -3.91 7.04 9.05
N TRP A 66 -4.78 7.66 9.82
CA TRP A 66 -5.56 8.82 9.45
C TRP A 66 -5.25 10.00 10.36
N GLY A 67 -5.27 11.18 9.78
CA GLY A 67 -5.35 12.43 10.50
C GLY A 67 -6.50 13.29 9.97
N ALA A 68 -6.90 14.27 10.76
CA ALA A 68 -7.95 15.21 10.43
C ALA A 68 -7.71 16.57 11.07
N ILE A 69 -8.23 17.60 10.43
CA ILE A 69 -8.25 18.97 10.94
C ILE A 69 -9.71 19.44 10.92
N ALA A 70 -10.14 20.02 12.03
CA ALA A 70 -11.41 20.69 12.16
C ALA A 70 -11.19 22.18 12.45
N SER A 71 -12.14 23.01 12.04
CA SER A 71 -12.11 24.45 12.26
C SER A 71 -13.48 24.96 12.67
N ASP A 72 -13.50 26.04 13.44
CA ASP A 72 -14.73 26.78 13.72
C ASP A 72 -15.18 27.60 12.50
N ASN A 73 -16.39 28.17 12.56
CA ASN A 73 -16.92 28.93 11.42
C ASN A 73 -16.14 30.23 11.13
N GLU A 74 -15.40 30.75 12.11
CA GLU A 74 -14.57 31.96 11.96
C GLU A 74 -13.18 31.64 11.40
N GLY A 75 -12.80 30.35 11.35
CA GLY A 75 -11.49 29.91 10.89
C GLY A 75 -10.37 30.18 11.89
N GLY A 76 -10.67 30.74 13.07
CA GLY A 76 -9.66 31.19 14.04
C GLY A 76 -9.08 30.06 14.89
N ASN A 77 -9.87 29.03 15.16
CA ASN A 77 -9.49 27.93 16.04
C ASN A 77 -9.47 26.62 15.27
N LEU A 78 -8.42 25.82 15.51
CA LEU A 78 -8.22 24.55 14.83
C LEU A 78 -8.13 23.43 15.86
N GLY A 79 -8.75 22.29 15.55
CA GLY A 79 -8.51 21.03 16.25
C GLY A 79 -7.87 20.05 15.30
N VAL A 80 -6.91 19.26 15.79
CA VAL A 80 -6.13 18.33 14.98
C VAL A 80 -6.20 16.93 15.57
N SER A 81 -6.07 15.92 14.73
CA SER A 81 -5.94 14.54 15.17
C SER A 81 -5.05 13.81 14.17
N THR A 82 -4.21 12.90 14.65
CA THR A 82 -3.27 12.14 13.82
C THR A 82 -3.17 10.69 14.30
N ASP A 83 -2.49 9.85 13.54
CA ASP A 83 -2.17 8.44 13.83
C ASP A 83 -3.37 7.54 14.18
N ASN A 84 -4.55 7.91 13.70
CA ASN A 84 -5.79 7.19 13.97
C ASN A 84 -6.02 6.02 13.01
N LEU A 85 -6.45 4.87 13.51
CA LEU A 85 -6.69 3.69 12.65
C LEU A 85 -7.94 3.82 11.76
N LYS A 86 -8.84 4.75 12.06
CA LYS A 86 -10.09 4.97 11.33
C LYS A 86 -10.28 6.46 11.05
N ARG A 87 -10.61 6.80 9.80
CA ARG A 87 -10.97 8.18 9.40
C ARG A 87 -11.98 8.83 10.34
N LYS A 88 -13.09 8.16 10.63
CA LYS A 88 -14.17 8.68 11.49
C LYS A 88 -13.71 8.99 12.91
N GLN A 89 -12.73 8.22 13.42
CA GLN A 89 -12.14 8.46 14.73
C GLN A 89 -11.29 9.74 14.69
N ALA A 90 -10.42 9.88 13.69
CA ALA A 90 -9.61 11.09 13.47
C ALA A 90 -10.49 12.35 13.37
N GLU A 91 -11.53 12.30 12.53
CA GLU A 91 -12.48 13.40 12.32
C GLU A 91 -13.19 13.79 13.62
N LYS A 92 -13.66 12.81 14.40
CA LYS A 92 -14.34 13.05 15.68
C LYS A 92 -13.40 13.68 16.72
N GLU A 93 -12.16 13.21 16.79
CA GLU A 93 -11.16 13.74 17.72
C GLU A 93 -10.76 15.17 17.36
N ALA A 94 -10.53 15.46 16.08
CA ALA A 94 -10.23 16.80 15.59
C ALA A 94 -11.36 17.78 15.90
N VAL A 95 -12.62 17.39 15.67
CA VAL A 95 -13.80 18.21 16.05
C VAL A 95 -13.83 18.42 17.56
N LYS A 96 -13.70 17.36 18.36
CA LYS A 96 -13.73 17.47 19.83
C LYS A 96 -12.66 18.45 20.34
N GLN A 97 -11.45 18.41 19.79
CA GLN A 97 -10.39 19.35 20.18
C GLN A 97 -10.77 20.78 19.79
N CYS A 98 -11.22 21.00 18.55
CA CYS A 98 -11.61 22.32 18.07
C CYS A 98 -12.75 22.93 18.90
N GLU A 99 -13.78 22.15 19.22
CA GLU A 99 -14.92 22.61 20.03
C GLU A 99 -14.49 22.90 21.48
N GLY A 100 -13.53 22.14 22.01
CA GLY A 100 -12.94 22.39 23.32
C GLY A 100 -12.18 23.71 23.41
N GLU A 101 -11.41 24.05 22.38
CA GLU A 101 -10.61 25.28 22.31
C GLU A 101 -11.48 26.51 21.95
N SER A 102 -12.32 26.39 20.91
CA SER A 102 -13.14 27.50 20.43
C SER A 102 -14.37 27.77 21.28
N ARG A 103 -14.87 26.77 22.02
CA ARG A 103 -16.22 26.75 22.64
C ARG A 103 -17.34 27.02 21.64
N LYS A 104 -17.11 26.74 20.35
CA LYS A 104 -18.05 26.90 19.23
C LYS A 104 -18.20 25.57 18.51
N LYS A 105 -19.20 25.48 17.63
CA LYS A 105 -19.39 24.32 16.75
C LYS A 105 -18.29 24.29 15.70
N CYS A 106 -17.60 23.16 15.57
CA CYS A 106 -16.56 22.96 14.57
C CYS A 106 -16.98 21.97 13.49
N LYS A 107 -16.35 22.07 12.33
CA LYS A 107 -16.51 21.13 11.22
C LYS A 107 -15.14 20.66 10.74
N VAL A 108 -15.08 19.43 10.26
CA VAL A 108 -13.89 18.89 9.59
C VAL A 108 -13.64 19.70 8.32
N VAL A 109 -12.42 20.24 8.19
CA VAL A 109 -11.96 20.97 7.00
C VAL A 109 -11.00 20.15 6.16
N MET A 110 -10.28 19.20 6.77
CA MET A 110 -9.39 18.31 6.05
C MET A 110 -9.30 16.94 6.72
N SER A 111 -9.10 15.89 5.92
CA SER A 111 -8.73 14.56 6.39
C SER A 111 -7.68 13.99 5.45
N TYR A 112 -6.70 13.26 5.99
CA TYR A 112 -5.56 12.75 5.25
C TYR A 112 -5.16 11.36 5.74
N GLU A 113 -4.61 10.54 4.85
CA GLU A 113 -4.06 9.22 5.17
C GLU A 113 -2.77 8.99 4.37
N ASN A 114 -1.78 8.36 4.99
CA ASN A 114 -0.47 8.06 4.36
C ASN A 114 0.18 9.27 3.65
N GLN A 115 -0.09 10.48 4.16
CA GLN A 115 0.32 11.76 3.60
C GLN A 115 0.75 12.69 4.72
N CYS A 116 1.47 13.73 4.33
CA CYS A 116 1.74 14.90 5.16
C CYS A 116 0.67 15.97 4.93
N ILE A 117 0.51 16.84 5.92
CA ILE A 117 -0.30 18.04 5.87
C ILE A 117 0.46 19.20 6.49
N SER A 118 0.35 20.38 5.89
CA SER A 118 0.79 21.64 6.47
C SER A 118 -0.36 22.64 6.46
N VAL A 119 -0.38 23.52 7.46
CA VAL A 119 -1.35 24.60 7.60
C VAL A 119 -0.61 25.90 7.77
N ALA A 120 -0.93 26.89 6.93
CA ALA A 120 -0.35 28.22 7.04
C ALA A 120 -1.41 29.28 7.36
N ARG A 121 -1.00 30.27 8.15
CA ARG A 121 -1.82 31.40 8.55
C ARG A 121 -1.08 32.70 8.20
N PRO A 122 -1.78 33.71 7.66
CA PRO A 122 -1.22 35.04 7.47
C PRO A 122 -1.05 35.77 8.80
N ASP A 123 -0.08 36.67 8.87
CA ASP A 123 0.04 37.63 9.96
C ASP A 123 -1.20 38.55 9.95
N GLY A 124 -1.94 38.57 11.06
CA GLY A 124 -3.18 39.34 11.20
C GLY A 124 -4.42 38.59 10.71
N SER A 125 -5.37 39.32 10.12
CA SER A 125 -6.61 38.75 9.59
C SER A 125 -6.40 38.22 8.18
N GLY A 126 -6.89 37.02 7.89
CA GLY A 126 -6.92 36.49 6.54
C GLY A 126 -7.31 35.02 6.49
N THR A 127 -7.16 34.43 5.31
CA THR A 127 -7.55 33.06 5.00
C THR A 127 -6.43 32.09 5.39
N ILE A 128 -6.77 31.09 6.19
CA ILE A 128 -5.87 29.96 6.49
C ILE A 128 -5.91 28.97 5.33
N THR A 129 -4.74 28.50 4.92
CA THR A 129 -4.61 27.49 3.86
C THR A 129 -4.16 26.16 4.42
N PHE A 130 -4.59 25.08 3.77
CA PHE A 130 -4.34 23.70 4.18
C PHE A 130 -3.88 22.92 2.95
N THR A 131 -2.69 22.32 3.02
CA THR A 131 -2.15 21.56 1.88
C THR A 131 -1.68 20.19 2.36
N ARG A 132 -2.10 19.14 1.64
CA ARG A 132 -1.68 17.76 1.86
C ARG A 132 -0.80 17.28 0.71
N GLY A 133 0.14 16.40 1.00
CA GLY A 133 1.16 16.01 0.03
C GLY A 133 2.00 14.82 0.47
N PRO A 134 2.93 14.36 -0.38
CA PRO A 134 3.76 13.19 -0.12
C PRO A 134 4.82 13.39 0.96
N SER A 135 5.23 14.64 1.24
CA SER A 135 6.25 14.96 2.24
C SER A 135 5.96 16.29 2.92
N ALA A 136 6.53 16.47 4.13
CA ALA A 136 6.47 17.71 4.89
C ALA A 136 7.05 18.91 4.10
N GLU A 137 8.19 18.71 3.44
CA GLU A 137 8.82 19.75 2.61
C GLU A 137 7.89 20.21 1.47
N ASN A 138 7.25 19.27 0.77
CA ASN A 138 6.32 19.61 -0.30
C ASN A 138 5.11 20.37 0.24
N THR A 139 4.47 19.87 1.30
CA THR A 139 3.28 20.54 1.86
C THR A 139 3.62 21.92 2.42
N SER A 140 4.80 22.09 3.01
CA SER A 140 5.23 23.34 3.60
C SER A 140 5.56 24.41 2.56
N LYS A 141 6.20 24.03 1.45
CA LYS A 141 6.39 24.94 0.32
C LYS A 141 5.05 25.35 -0.29
N ASP A 142 4.19 24.37 -0.57
CA ASP A 142 2.94 24.59 -1.31
C ASP A 142 1.94 25.40 -0.45
N VAL A 143 1.79 25.08 0.85
CA VAL A 143 0.87 25.82 1.74
C VAL A 143 1.27 27.28 1.93
N LEU A 144 2.58 27.57 1.96
CA LEU A 144 3.08 28.95 2.08
C LEU A 144 2.82 29.75 0.81
N ALA A 145 3.03 29.13 -0.37
CA ALA A 145 2.72 29.75 -1.65
C ALA A 145 1.20 30.02 -1.78
N ASP A 146 0.37 29.04 -1.40
CA ASP A 146 -1.09 29.19 -1.38
C ASP A 146 -1.51 30.30 -0.41
N CYS A 147 -0.94 30.33 0.80
CA CYS A 147 -1.25 31.36 1.79
C CYS A 147 -0.91 32.77 1.29
N GLN A 148 0.26 32.95 0.69
CA GLN A 148 0.68 34.25 0.14
C GLN A 148 -0.23 34.71 -0.99
N LYS A 149 -0.68 33.78 -1.84
CA LYS A 149 -1.61 34.06 -2.94
C LYS A 149 -2.97 34.51 -2.42
N GLU A 150 -3.51 33.83 -1.41
CA GLU A 150 -4.82 34.15 -0.82
C GLU A 150 -4.79 35.39 0.08
N ASN A 151 -3.61 35.79 0.57
CA ASN A 151 -3.44 36.90 1.52
C ASN A 151 -2.40 37.90 1.02
N SER A 152 -2.75 38.61 -0.05
CA SER A 152 -1.87 39.61 -0.68
C SER A 152 -1.35 40.64 0.33
N GLY A 153 -0.02 40.74 0.44
CA GLY A 153 0.66 41.70 1.31
C GLY A 153 0.88 41.24 2.76
N SER A 154 0.35 40.08 3.15
CA SER A 154 0.62 39.48 4.47
C SER A 154 1.77 38.48 4.38
N LYS A 155 2.61 38.45 5.43
CA LYS A 155 3.53 37.33 5.63
C LYS A 155 2.72 36.11 6.08
N CYS A 156 3.13 34.94 5.63
CA CYS A 156 2.51 33.67 6.02
C CYS A 156 3.49 32.82 6.79
N SER A 157 3.00 32.14 7.82
CA SER A 157 3.78 31.19 8.62
C SER A 157 3.03 29.88 8.79
N ILE A 158 3.77 28.79 8.89
CA ILE A 158 3.20 27.46 9.13
C ILE A 158 2.90 27.33 10.61
N ILE A 159 1.64 27.00 10.93
CA ILE A 159 1.15 26.84 12.31
C ILE A 159 0.94 25.37 12.70
N TYR A 160 0.92 24.47 11.71
CA TYR A 160 0.82 23.03 11.93
C TYR A 160 1.45 22.28 10.77
N GLU A 161 2.22 21.24 11.07
CA GLU A 161 2.77 20.29 10.11
C GLU A 161 2.77 18.90 10.73
N ASN A 162 2.27 17.89 10.01
CA ASN A 162 2.32 16.52 10.47
C ASN A 162 2.20 15.52 9.32
N CYS A 163 2.69 14.30 9.51
CA CYS A 163 2.50 13.19 8.58
C CYS A 163 1.99 11.96 9.32
N THR A 164 0.97 11.30 8.75
CA THR A 164 0.50 10.01 9.26
C THR A 164 1.25 8.88 8.56
N LYS A 165 1.84 7.95 9.31
CA LYS A 165 2.62 6.82 8.74
C LYS A 165 1.88 5.50 8.90
N GLN A 166 1.81 4.73 7.81
CA GLN A 166 1.26 3.37 7.84
C GLN A 166 2.01 2.45 8.82
N ILE A 167 1.24 1.60 9.51
CA ILE A 167 1.75 0.63 10.48
C ILE A 167 1.85 -0.73 9.80
N PHE A 168 3.03 -1.35 9.81
CA PHE A 168 3.18 -2.73 9.35
C PHE A 168 2.74 -3.70 10.45
N LYS A 169 1.77 -4.57 10.15
CA LYS A 169 1.34 -5.65 11.04
C LYS A 169 1.81 -6.98 10.45
N SER A 170 2.76 -7.64 11.11
CA SER A 170 3.19 -8.99 10.75
C SER A 170 2.10 -10.03 11.03
N PHE A 171 2.18 -11.16 10.31
CA PHE A 171 1.39 -12.37 10.57
C PHE A 171 2.22 -13.44 11.25
#